data_AF-A0A7Y3U408-F1
#
_entry.id   AF-A0A7Y3U408-F1
#
_cell.length_a   1.000
_cell.length_b   1.000
_cell.length_c   1.000
_cell.angle_alpha   90.00
_cell.angle_beta   90.00
_cell.angle_gamma   90.00
#
_symmetry.space_group_name_H-M   'P 1'
#
loop_
_entity.id
_entity.type
_entity.pdbx_description
1 polymer ?
#
loop_
_entity_poly.entity_id
_entity_poly.type
_entity_poly.pdbx_seq_one_letter_code
_entity_poly.pdbx_strand_id
1 'polypeptide(L)' 'MQKYLGVYNGKLLKEFEDLNDELHIAGYYRGMLHSVGIVKEALKAAKAFIEKIK' A
#
# COMPACT_ATOMS: atom_id res chain seq x y z
N MET A 1 2.06 13.68 3.62
CA MET A 1 1.24 12.83 2.72
C MET A 1 -0.24 12.81 3.10
N GLN A 2 -0.63 12.96 4.37
CA GLN A 2 -2.05 13.01 4.81
C GLN A 2 -2.92 14.12 4.18
N LYS A 3 -2.34 15.18 3.59
CA LYS A 3 -3.10 16.32 3.06
C LYS A 3 -3.83 16.08 1.73
N TYR A 4 -3.50 15.03 0.97
CA TYR A 4 -4.08 14.84 -0.38
C TYR A 4 -5.23 13.83 -0.46
N LEU A 5 -5.41 12.98 0.55
CA LEU A 5 -6.43 11.92 0.55
C LEU A 5 -7.59 12.17 1.51
N GLY A 6 -7.49 13.14 2.42
CA GLY A 6 -8.54 13.45 3.40
C GLY A 6 -9.89 13.90 2.82
N VAL A 7 -9.98 14.10 1.51
CA VAL A 7 -11.21 14.52 0.81
C VAL A 7 -11.88 13.37 0.04
N TYR A 8 -11.18 12.26 -0.21
CA TYR A 8 -11.70 11.14 -0.99
C TYR A 8 -11.92 9.90 -0.12
N ASN A 9 -13.20 9.60 0.13
CA ASN A 9 -13.76 8.28 0.48
C ASN A 9 -12.88 7.43 1.43
N GLY A 10 -13.22 7.37 2.73
CA GLY A 10 -12.41 6.71 3.78
C GLY A 10 -11.99 5.25 3.48
N LYS A 11 -12.69 4.56 2.59
CA LYS A 11 -12.26 3.24 2.08
C LYS A 11 -10.95 3.31 1.28
N LEU A 12 -10.79 4.29 0.39
CA LEU A 12 -9.60 4.45 -0.44
C LEU A 12 -8.39 4.87 0.40
N LEU A 13 -8.61 5.76 1.38
CA LEU A 13 -7.57 6.14 2.34
C LEU A 13 -7.09 4.92 3.14
N LYS A 14 -8.02 4.08 3.62
CA LYS A 14 -7.65 2.87 4.35
C LYS A 14 -6.87 1.88 3.49
N GLU A 15 -7.30 1.63 2.25
CA GLU A 15 -6.55 0.78 1.31
C GLU A 15 -5.14 1.33 1.04
N PHE A 16 -4.97 2.65 0.98
CA PHE A 16 -3.65 3.27 0.87
C PHE A 16 -2.79 3.07 2.12
N GLU A 17 -3.35 3.31 3.31
CA GLU A 17 -2.66 3.17 4.58
C GLU A 17 -2.16 1.73 4.78
N ASP A 18 -3.01 0.74 4.48
CA ASP A 18 -2.64 -0.68 4.56
C ASP A 18 -1.45 -1.01 3.63
N LEU A 19 -1.49 -0.54 2.37
CA LEU A 19 -0.40 -0.72 1.41
C LEU A 19 0.89 0.00 1.84
N ASN A 20 0.76 1.18 2.43
CA ASN A 20 1.89 1.96 2.93
C ASN A 20 2.56 1.26 4.12
N ASP A 21 1.78 0.75 5.06
CA ASP A 21 2.30 0.02 6.21
C ASP A 21 3.00 -1.28 5.78
N GLU A 22 2.45 -2.00 4.80
CA GLU A 22 3.04 -3.24 4.32
C GLU A 22 4.32 -3.02 3.50
N LEU A 23 4.28 -2.14 2.49
CA LEU A 23 5.43 -1.96 1.60
C LEU A 23 6.49 -1.01 2.17
N HIS A 24 6.08 0.10 2.78
CA HIS A 24 7.02 1.12 3.24
C HIS A 24 7.53 0.82 4.65
N ILE A 25 6.64 0.55 5.60
CA ILE A 25 7.06 0.30 6.98
C ILE A 25 7.60 -1.13 7.12
N ALA A 26 6.81 -2.15 6.75
CA ALA A 26 7.20 -3.54 6.94
C ALA A 26 8.26 -3.99 5.93
N GLY A 27 8.09 -3.65 4.66
CA GLY A 27 9.05 -3.94 3.60
C GLY A 27 10.33 -3.11 3.71
N TYR A 28 10.26 -1.83 3.33
CA TYR A 28 11.43 -0.99 3.17
C TYR A 28 12.16 -0.69 4.49
N TYR A 29 11.44 -0.25 5.53
CA TYR A 29 12.06 0.16 6.79
C TYR A 29 12.46 -1.00 7.70
N ARG A 30 11.63 -2.05 7.78
CA ARG A 30 11.84 -3.16 8.73
C ARG A 30 12.37 -4.43 8.08
N GLY A 31 12.39 -4.52 6.75
CA GLY A 31 12.88 -5.69 6.02
C GLY A 31 12.08 -6.97 6.27
N MET A 32 10.82 -6.89 6.72
CA MET A 32 10.02 -8.04 7.18
C MET A 32 9.41 -8.87 6.05
N LEU A 33 9.43 -8.37 4.81
CA LEU A 33 8.91 -9.09 3.64
C LEU A 33 9.98 -10.02 3.06
N HIS A 34 10.19 -11.17 3.71
CA HIS A 34 11.28 -12.09 3.37
C HIS A 34 10.96 -13.05 2.21
N SER A 35 9.69 -13.40 2.02
CA SER A 35 9.28 -14.35 0.98
C SER A 35 8.97 -13.63 -0.33
N VAL A 36 9.54 -14.11 -1.43
CA VAL A 36 9.25 -13.62 -2.79
C VAL A 36 7.75 -13.67 -3.10
N GLY A 37 7.03 -14.67 -2.58
CA GLY A 37 5.58 -14.77 -2.76
C GLY A 37 4.83 -13.61 -2.12
N ILE A 38 5.20 -13.24 -0.89
CA ILE A 38 4.59 -12.12 -0.17
C ILE A 38 4.88 -10.80 -0.89
N VAL A 39 6.13 -10.59 -1.32
CA VAL A 39 6.52 -9.39 -2.07
C VAL A 39 5.71 -9.26 -3.37
N LYS A 40 5.51 -10.36 -4.11
CA LYS A 40 4.72 -10.36 -5.34
C LYS A 40 3.27 -9.98 -5.10
N GLU A 41 2.62 -10.54 -4.07
CA GLU A 41 1.23 -10.21 -3.77
C GLU A 41 1.06 -8.78 -3.29
N ALA A 42 1.96 -8.27 -2.44
CA ALA A 42 1.93 -6.88 -2.01
C ALA A 42 2.09 -5.89 -3.18
N LEU A 43 3.00 -6.17 -4.12
CA LEU A 43 3.16 -5.37 -5.34
C LEU A 43 1.95 -5.45 -6.27
N LYS A 44 1.31 -6.62 -6.37
CA LYS A 44 0.08 -6.80 -7.16
C LYS A 44 -1.08 -5.99 -6.56
N ALA A 45 -1.22 -5.99 -5.23
CA ALA A 45 -2.21 -5.17 -4.53
C ALA A 45 -1.96 -3.67 -4.75
N ALA A 46 -0.71 -3.22 -4.67
CA ALA A 46 -0.34 -1.85 -4.97
C ALA A 46 -0.67 -1.45 -6.42
N LYS A 47 -0.37 -2.32 -7.39
CA LYS A 47 -0.74 -2.09 -8.79
C LYS A 47 -2.26 -1.94 -8.96
N ALA A 48 -3.04 -2.84 -8.38
CA ALA A 48 -4.49 -2.78 -8.45
C ALA A 48 -5.06 -1.51 -7.82
N PHE A 49 -4.47 -1.03 -6.72
CA PHE A 49 -4.84 0.24 -6.10
C PHE A 49 -4.55 1.44 -7.03
N ILE A 50 -3.37 1.48 -7.66
CA ILE A 50 -3.03 2.54 -8.62
C ILE A 50 -4.01 2.55 -9.81
N GLU A 51 -4.37 1.37 -10.31
CA GLU A 51 -5.36 1.22 -11.40
C GLU A 51 -6.77 1.70 -11.00
N LYS A 52 -7.15 1.70 -9.72
CA LYS A 52 -8.43 2.24 -9.24
C LYS A 52 -8.47 3.77 -9.21
N ILE A 53 -7.32 4.43 -9.07
CA ILE A 53 -7.22 5.89 -8.93
C ILE A 53 -6.91 6.57 -10.27
N LYS A 54 -6.33 5.81 -11.20
CA LYS A 54 -6.10 6.25 -12.57
C LYS A 54 -7.40 6.49 -13.32
#